data_AF-A0A8J5GYZ1-F1
#
_entry.id   AF-A0A8J5GYZ1-F1
#
_cell.length_a   1.000
_cell.length_b   1.000
_cell.length_c   1.000
_cell.angle_alpha   90.00
_cell.angle_beta   90.00
_cell.angle_gamma   90.00
#
_symmetry.space_group_name_H-M   'P 1'
#
loop_
_entity.id
_entity.type
_entity.pdbx_description
1 polymer ?
#
loop_
_entity_poly.entity_id
_entity_poly.type
_entity_poly.pdbx_seq_one_letter_code
_entity_poly.pdbx_strand_id
1 'polypeptide(L)'
;MASLQSNLLLLLLGAAAAAAAADETTTSVRFYMHDTMSGSSPSAMRVVQGPNSTGLGFGNGFGDVYVVDDPLTEGPAADSALVGRAQGFYAFASQRADAAAQLLCLNLVFPNGSTVAVMGHDPIYAPQRELPVVGGTGAFRLALGYVLVRTHTRNTSSGDAVSEWQLHLAANSSAQIDPSSTSTPSSGPSSRTAAPFPSFHFSLFCILILHIIK
;
A
#
# COMPACT_ATOMS: atom_id res chain seq x y z
N MET A 1 -5.73 -7.60 44.14
CA MET A 1 -6.75 -8.13 43.22
C MET A 1 -6.63 -7.60 41.76
N ALA A 2 -5.60 -6.81 41.42
CA ALA A 2 -5.42 -6.25 40.06
C ALA A 2 -4.62 -7.13 39.08
N SER A 3 -3.82 -8.11 39.55
CA SER A 3 -2.97 -8.92 38.64
C SER A 3 -3.73 -10.01 37.88
N LEU A 4 -4.84 -10.52 38.43
CA LEU A 4 -5.65 -11.53 37.73
C LEU A 4 -6.41 -10.94 36.53
N GLN A 5 -6.84 -9.68 36.59
CA GLN A 5 -7.54 -9.04 35.46
C GLN A 5 -6.58 -8.71 34.30
N SER A 6 -5.33 -8.35 34.61
CA SER A 6 -4.32 -8.07 33.59
C SER A 6 -3.88 -9.34 32.84
N ASN A 7 -3.78 -10.47 33.55
CA ASN A 7 -3.45 -11.76 32.92
C ASN A 7 -4.61 -12.31 32.08
N LEU A 8 -5.87 -12.06 32.49
CA LEU A 8 -7.04 -12.48 31.72
C LEU A 8 -7.17 -11.71 30.40
N LEU A 9 -6.84 -10.41 30.39
CA LEU A 9 -6.85 -9.57 29.19
C LEU A 9 -5.76 -10.00 28.20
N LEU A 10 -4.56 -10.35 28.70
CA LEU A 10 -3.46 -10.85 27.88
C LEU A 10 -3.79 -12.24 27.28
N LEU A 11 -4.46 -13.10 28.05
CA LEU A 11 -4.91 -14.41 27.59
C LEU A 11 -6.04 -14.30 26.54
N LEU A 12 -6.95 -13.33 26.69
CA LEU A 12 -8.00 -13.03 25.73
C LEU A 12 -7.45 -12.43 24.42
N LEU A 13 -6.45 -11.54 24.48
CA LEU A 13 -5.73 -11.07 23.29
C LEU A 13 -4.98 -12.21 22.59
N GLY A 14 -4.32 -13.08 23.35
CA GLY A 14 -3.62 -14.25 22.82
C GLY A 14 -4.57 -15.28 22.19
N ALA A 15 -5.74 -15.52 22.80
CA ALA A 15 -6.75 -16.43 22.27
C ALA A 15 -7.48 -15.84 21.05
N ALA A 16 -7.72 -14.53 21.00
CA ALA A 16 -8.26 -13.86 19.82
C ALA A 16 -7.26 -13.87 18.65
N ALA A 17 -5.96 -13.65 18.93
CA ALA A 17 -4.90 -13.77 17.93
C ALA A 17 -4.73 -15.21 17.43
N ALA A 18 -4.83 -16.21 18.31
CA ALA A 18 -4.76 -17.62 17.94
C ALA A 18 -6.02 -18.10 17.19
N ALA A 19 -7.20 -17.55 17.49
CA ALA A 19 -8.43 -17.83 16.75
C ALA A 19 -8.49 -17.12 15.39
N ALA A 20 -7.84 -15.96 15.25
CA ALA A 20 -7.65 -15.29 13.96
C ALA A 20 -6.59 -15.99 13.07
N ALA A 21 -5.70 -16.80 13.66
CA ALA A 21 -4.71 -17.61 12.95
C ALA A 21 -5.26 -18.95 12.42
N ALA A 22 -6.58 -19.16 12.45
CA ALA A 22 -7.23 -20.31 11.86
C ALA A 22 -7.32 -20.15 10.32
N ASP A 23 -6.28 -20.61 9.63
CA ASP A 23 -6.23 -20.96 8.20
C ASP A 23 -6.75 -19.88 7.23
N GLU A 24 -6.17 -18.69 7.31
CA GLU A 24 -6.37 -17.65 6.32
C GLU A 24 -5.53 -18.00 5.07
N THR A 25 -6.18 -18.49 4.01
CA THR A 25 -5.55 -18.80 2.71
C THR A 25 -5.00 -17.53 2.07
N THR A 26 -3.83 -17.10 2.52
CA THR A 26 -3.17 -15.90 2.04
C THR A 26 -2.74 -16.14 0.60
N THR A 27 -3.28 -15.36 -0.32
CA THR A 27 -2.79 -15.39 -1.71
C THR A 27 -1.52 -14.56 -1.77
N SER A 28 -0.39 -15.21 -2.08
CA SER A 28 0.90 -14.55 -2.25
C SER A 28 1.33 -14.56 -3.71
N VAL A 29 1.62 -13.38 -4.25
CA VAL A 29 2.09 -13.20 -5.64
C VAL A 29 3.37 -12.38 -5.63
N ARG A 30 4.35 -12.78 -6.46
CA ARG A 30 5.62 -12.08 -6.63
C ARG A 30 5.74 -11.55 -8.05
N PHE A 31 6.23 -10.32 -8.19
CA PHE A 31 6.54 -9.70 -9.47
C PHE A 31 7.62 -8.62 -9.27
N TYR A 32 8.12 -8.06 -10.37
CA TYR A 32 9.15 -7.04 -10.38
C TYR A 32 8.63 -5.77 -11.05
N MET A 33 8.74 -4.63 -10.37
CA MET A 33 8.39 -3.31 -10.89
C MET A 33 9.65 -2.61 -11.40
N HIS A 34 9.58 -2.08 -12.62
CA HIS A 34 10.67 -1.37 -13.29
C HIS A 34 10.38 0.13 -13.38
N ASP A 35 10.89 0.89 -12.42
CA ASP A 35 10.81 2.35 -12.40
C ASP A 35 11.93 2.90 -13.29
N THR A 36 11.58 3.42 -14.46
CA THR A 36 12.53 3.91 -15.48
C THR A 36 12.35 5.40 -15.67
N MET A 37 13.34 6.18 -15.25
CA MET A 37 13.40 7.64 -15.42
C MET A 37 14.19 8.05 -16.66
N SER A 38 15.01 7.15 -17.20
CA SER A 38 15.93 7.43 -18.30
C SER A 38 15.43 6.95 -19.66
N GLY A 39 16.22 7.24 -20.71
CA GLY A 39 15.92 6.85 -22.08
C GLY A 39 14.90 7.76 -22.77
N SER A 40 14.46 7.35 -23.96
CA SER A 40 13.52 8.11 -24.81
C SER A 40 12.05 7.87 -24.48
N SER A 41 11.75 6.87 -23.65
CA SER A 41 10.39 6.49 -23.24
C SER A 41 10.39 6.08 -21.76
N PRO A 42 10.62 7.02 -20.84
CA PRO A 42 10.59 6.74 -19.40
C PRO A 42 9.19 6.32 -18.95
N SER A 43 9.13 5.44 -17.96
CA SER A 43 7.90 5.01 -17.30
C SER A 43 7.57 5.84 -16.05
N ALA A 44 8.58 6.54 -15.50
CA ALA A 44 8.47 7.43 -14.37
C ALA A 44 8.92 8.85 -14.73
N MET A 45 8.04 9.82 -14.53
CA MET A 45 8.24 11.21 -14.96
C MET A 45 8.04 12.17 -13.79
N ARG A 46 9.04 13.02 -13.53
CA ARG A 46 8.91 14.08 -12.52
C ARG A 46 7.94 15.16 -13.02
N VAL A 47 6.88 15.40 -12.25
CA VAL A 47 5.86 16.41 -12.54
C VAL A 47 5.92 17.61 -11.60
N VAL A 48 6.54 17.45 -10.43
CA VAL A 48 6.84 18.55 -9.50
C VAL A 48 8.29 18.45 -9.07
N GLN A 49 9.00 19.58 -9.11
CA GLN A 49 10.35 19.71 -8.60
C GLN A 49 10.31 20.33 -7.21
N GLY A 50 10.85 19.61 -6.22
CA GLY A 50 11.06 20.09 -4.86
C GLY A 50 12.12 21.21 -4.80
N PRO A 51 12.07 22.07 -3.77
CA PRO A 51 12.88 23.29 -3.70
C PRO A 51 14.39 23.06 -3.75
N ASN A 52 14.87 21.92 -3.24
CA ASN A 52 16.30 21.59 -3.18
C ASN A 52 16.67 20.40 -4.09
N SER A 53 15.79 20.03 -5.03
CA SER A 53 15.97 18.86 -5.86
C SER A 53 17.14 19.01 -6.83
N THR A 54 17.94 17.94 -6.93
CA THR A 54 19.10 17.83 -7.82
C THR A 54 18.81 17.05 -9.09
N GLY A 55 17.58 16.55 -9.29
CA GLY A 55 17.22 15.85 -10.52
C GLY A 55 16.65 14.44 -10.34
N LEU A 56 17.04 13.72 -9.30
CA LEU A 56 16.81 12.26 -9.20
C LEU A 56 15.99 11.83 -7.98
N GLY A 57 15.52 12.77 -7.15
CA GLY A 57 14.78 12.45 -5.92
C GLY A 57 15.62 11.85 -4.78
N PHE A 58 16.83 11.33 -5.03
CA PHE A 58 17.71 10.81 -3.97
C PHE A 58 18.41 11.93 -3.19
N GLY A 59 18.50 11.79 -1.87
CA GLY A 59 19.06 12.80 -0.98
C GLY A 59 18.10 13.97 -0.75
N ASN A 60 18.33 15.11 -1.42
CA ASN A 60 17.54 16.34 -1.24
C ASN A 60 16.25 16.38 -2.08
N GLY A 61 15.60 15.23 -2.28
CA GLY A 61 14.42 15.11 -3.13
C GLY A 61 13.11 15.59 -2.52
N PHE A 62 13.10 16.07 -1.26
CA PHE A 62 11.86 16.48 -0.59
C PHE A 62 10.99 17.40 -1.46
N GLY A 63 9.74 16.98 -1.70
CA GLY A 63 8.79 17.70 -2.54
C GLY A 63 8.80 17.31 -4.02
N ASP A 64 9.75 16.48 -4.49
CA ASP A 64 9.67 15.89 -5.82
C ASP A 64 8.47 14.95 -5.92
N VAL A 65 7.69 15.08 -6.99
CA VAL A 65 6.56 14.20 -7.30
C VAL A 65 6.76 13.59 -8.68
N TYR A 66 6.61 12.28 -8.76
CA TYR A 66 6.73 11.51 -10.00
C TYR A 66 5.40 10.82 -10.30
N VAL A 67 4.91 10.95 -11.52
CA VAL A 67 3.83 10.10 -12.04
C VAL A 67 4.47 8.90 -12.70
N VAL A 68 3.88 7.73 -12.47
CA VAL A 68 4.41 6.46 -12.95
C VAL A 68 3.37 5.63 -13.69
N ASP A 69 3.86 4.93 -14.70
CA ASP A 69 3.19 3.83 -15.39
C ASP A 69 4.25 2.74 -15.64
N ASP A 70 4.64 2.04 -14.59
CA ASP A 70 5.77 1.11 -14.61
C ASP A 70 5.32 -0.32 -14.96
N PRO A 71 6.06 -1.05 -15.81
CA PRO A 71 5.74 -2.45 -16.09
C PRO A 71 6.00 -3.33 -14.86
N LEU A 72 5.12 -4.31 -14.65
CA LEU A 72 5.29 -5.39 -13.69
C LEU A 72 5.59 -6.69 -14.43
N THR A 73 6.67 -7.39 -14.09
CA THR A 73 7.10 -8.63 -14.78
C THR A 73 7.31 -9.82 -13.83
N GLU A 74 7.35 -11.04 -14.38
CA GLU A 74 7.60 -12.26 -13.60
C GLU A 74 9.01 -12.31 -13.00
N GLY A 75 10.00 -11.77 -13.71
CA GLY A 75 11.41 -11.75 -13.34
C GLY A 75 12.04 -10.36 -13.46
N PRO A 76 13.26 -10.17 -12.93
CA PRO A 76 13.93 -8.86 -12.89
C PRO A 76 14.49 -8.41 -14.25
N ALA A 77 14.55 -9.30 -15.24
CA ALA A 77 15.03 -8.97 -16.57
C ALA A 77 13.97 -8.18 -17.35
N ALA A 78 14.41 -7.20 -18.15
CA ALA A 78 13.52 -6.31 -18.90
C ALA A 78 12.70 -7.04 -19.99
N ASP A 79 13.15 -8.21 -20.45
CA ASP A 79 12.48 -9.08 -21.42
C ASP A 79 11.59 -10.15 -20.77
N SER A 80 11.48 -10.15 -19.44
CA SER A 80 10.59 -11.05 -18.71
C SER A 80 9.12 -10.77 -19.02
N ALA A 81 8.28 -11.81 -18.89
CA ALA A 81 6.86 -11.71 -19.20
C ALA A 81 6.16 -10.63 -18.37
N LEU A 82 5.38 -9.78 -19.05
CA LEU A 82 4.59 -8.73 -18.43
C LEU A 82 3.36 -9.32 -17.74
N VAL A 83 3.19 -9.01 -16.45
CA VAL A 83 2.07 -9.48 -15.61
C VAL A 83 1.13 -8.36 -15.18
N GLY A 84 1.47 -7.10 -15.44
CA GLY A 84 0.65 -5.95 -15.10
C GLY A 84 1.40 -4.64 -15.23
N ARG A 85 0.82 -3.57 -14.65
CA ARG A 85 1.45 -2.24 -14.55
C ARG A 85 1.21 -1.62 -13.19
N ALA A 86 2.16 -0.87 -12.67
CA ALA A 86 1.97 -0.01 -11.50
C ALA A 86 1.72 1.43 -11.98
N GLN A 87 0.51 1.93 -11.73
CA GLN A 87 0.05 3.23 -12.20
C GLN A 87 -0.31 4.14 -11.03
N GLY A 88 0.21 5.35 -11.02
CA GLY A 88 -0.10 6.33 -9.97
C GLY A 88 1.01 7.36 -9.84
N PHE A 89 1.37 7.66 -8.60
CA PHE A 89 2.47 8.58 -8.32
C PHE A 89 3.17 8.25 -7.00
N TYR A 90 4.35 8.81 -6.82
CA TYR A 90 4.99 8.92 -5.52
C TYR A 90 5.56 10.31 -5.30
N ALA A 91 5.61 10.71 -4.04
CA ALA A 91 6.24 11.96 -3.62
C ALA A 91 7.39 11.66 -2.66
N PHE A 92 8.54 12.29 -2.85
CA PHE A 92 9.60 12.26 -1.84
C PHE A 92 9.19 13.11 -0.64
N ALA A 93 8.81 12.43 0.44
CA ALA A 93 8.11 13.03 1.59
C ALA A 93 8.99 13.17 2.84
N SER A 94 10.25 12.73 2.78
CA SER A 94 11.22 12.91 3.87
C SER A 94 12.06 14.16 3.66
N GLN A 95 12.19 14.99 4.70
CA GLN A 95 13.13 16.13 4.73
C GLN A 95 14.56 15.70 5.03
N ARG A 96 14.77 14.45 5.46
CA ARG A 96 16.07 13.93 5.85
C ARG A 96 16.80 13.34 4.65
N ALA A 97 17.94 13.90 4.29
CA ALA A 97 18.74 13.42 3.16
C ALA A 97 19.32 12.00 3.36
N ASP A 98 19.60 11.61 4.61
CA ASP A 98 20.11 10.29 4.99
C ASP A 98 19.01 9.23 5.16
N ALA A 99 17.75 9.66 5.14
CA ALA A 99 16.58 8.82 5.30
C ALA A 99 15.51 9.21 4.27
N ALA A 100 15.90 9.16 2.99
CA ALA A 100 14.97 9.40 1.90
C ALA A 100 13.80 8.41 1.98
N ALA A 101 12.59 8.93 1.84
CA ALA A 101 11.39 8.13 1.84
C ALA A 101 10.38 8.71 0.84
N GLN A 102 9.68 7.79 0.18
CA GLN A 102 8.61 8.12 -0.73
C GLN A 102 7.27 7.88 -0.04
N LEU A 103 6.25 8.65 -0.41
CA LEU A 103 4.85 8.33 -0.15
C LEU A 103 4.28 7.81 -1.47
N LEU A 104 4.02 6.50 -1.53
CA LEU A 104 3.48 5.85 -2.72
C LEU A 104 1.96 5.93 -2.71
N CYS A 105 1.39 6.16 -3.89
CA CYS A 105 -0.03 6.05 -4.17
C CYS A 105 -0.19 5.37 -5.54
N LEU A 106 -0.28 4.04 -5.53
CA LEU A 106 -0.22 3.21 -6.74
C LEU A 106 -1.44 2.29 -6.85
N ASN A 107 -1.88 2.07 -8.08
CA ASN A 107 -2.73 0.96 -8.47
C ASN A 107 -1.90 -0.05 -9.26
N LEU A 108 -1.87 -1.29 -8.79
CA LEU A 108 -1.37 -2.43 -9.55
C LEU A 108 -2.50 -2.89 -10.47
N VAL A 109 -2.35 -2.70 -11.78
CA VAL A 109 -3.34 -3.00 -12.81
C VAL A 109 -2.96 -4.28 -13.52
N PHE A 110 -3.84 -5.29 -13.43
CA PHE A 110 -3.62 -6.61 -14.02
C PHE A 110 -4.30 -6.73 -15.39
N PRO A 111 -3.86 -7.66 -16.28
CA PRO A 111 -4.38 -7.81 -17.64
C PRO A 111 -5.90 -8.04 -17.74
N ASN A 112 -6.51 -8.62 -16.70
CA ASN A 112 -7.96 -8.82 -16.62
C ASN A 112 -8.75 -7.56 -16.20
N GLY A 113 -8.08 -6.42 -16.03
CA GLY A 113 -8.65 -5.15 -15.59
C GLY A 113 -8.88 -5.02 -14.07
N SER A 114 -8.58 -6.07 -13.30
CA SER A 114 -8.64 -5.99 -11.82
C SER A 114 -7.48 -5.16 -11.30
N THR A 115 -7.68 -4.50 -10.15
CA THR A 115 -6.65 -3.66 -9.54
C THR A 115 -6.46 -3.93 -8.05
N VAL A 116 -5.24 -3.70 -7.57
CA VAL A 116 -4.91 -3.64 -6.14
C VAL A 116 -4.32 -2.26 -5.84
N ALA A 117 -4.86 -1.57 -4.84
CA ALA A 117 -4.40 -0.25 -4.43
C ALA A 117 -3.40 -0.35 -3.28
N VAL A 118 -2.23 0.27 -3.44
CA VAL A 118 -1.16 0.34 -2.44
C VAL A 118 -0.88 1.81 -2.13
N MET A 119 -0.95 2.19 -0.86
CA MET A 119 -0.63 3.54 -0.41
C MET A 119 0.17 3.49 0.88
N GLY A 120 1.39 4.00 0.88
CA GLY A 120 2.23 3.88 2.07
C GLY A 120 3.55 4.64 2.03
N HIS A 121 4.13 4.77 3.21
CA HIS A 121 5.47 5.29 3.42
C HIS A 121 6.51 4.23 3.04
N ASP A 122 7.42 4.59 2.15
CA ASP A 122 8.43 3.72 1.57
C ASP A 122 9.85 4.26 1.84
N PRO A 123 10.51 3.78 2.90
CA PRO A 123 11.89 4.17 3.22
C PRO A 123 12.85 3.45 2.26
N ILE A 124 13.20 4.09 1.14
CA ILE A 124 13.88 3.46 -0.01
C ILE A 124 15.30 2.93 0.25
N TYR A 125 15.87 3.22 1.43
CA TYR A 125 17.15 2.68 1.88
C TYR A 125 17.02 1.47 2.81
N ALA A 126 15.81 1.16 3.29
CA ALA A 126 15.58 -0.05 4.08
C ALA A 126 15.71 -1.30 3.20
N PRO A 127 16.30 -2.39 3.72
CA PRO A 127 16.50 -3.63 2.94
C PRO A 127 15.18 -4.32 2.57
N GLN A 128 14.14 -4.13 3.38
CA GLN A 128 12.78 -4.59 3.14
C GLN A 128 11.79 -3.54 3.63
N ARG A 129 10.78 -3.27 2.82
CA ARG A 129 9.80 -2.20 3.02
C ARG A 129 8.42 -2.84 2.99
N GLU A 130 7.55 -2.48 3.93
CA GLU A 130 6.18 -2.99 3.99
C GLU A 130 5.22 -1.84 3.69
N LEU A 131 4.34 -2.03 2.71
CA LEU A 131 3.30 -1.07 2.37
C LEU A 131 1.93 -1.74 2.46
N PRO A 132 0.91 -1.06 2.99
CA PRO A 132 -0.42 -1.64 3.11
C PRO A 132 -1.13 -1.68 1.75
N VAL A 133 -1.90 -2.74 1.55
CA VAL A 133 -2.93 -2.80 0.53
C VAL A 133 -4.18 -2.14 1.12
N VAL A 134 -4.60 -1.04 0.52
CA VAL A 134 -5.71 -0.21 1.01
C VAL A 134 -7.04 -0.51 0.29
N GLY A 135 -7.03 -1.40 -0.70
CA GLY A 135 -8.21 -1.83 -1.41
C GLY A 135 -7.91 -2.57 -2.72
N GLY A 136 -8.96 -2.90 -3.44
CA GLY A 136 -8.86 -3.46 -4.79
C GLY A 136 -10.20 -3.50 -5.51
N THR A 137 -10.15 -3.80 -6.81
CA THR A 137 -11.30 -3.86 -7.72
C THR A 137 -11.31 -5.18 -8.51
N GLY A 138 -12.43 -5.49 -9.18
CA GLY A 138 -12.56 -6.73 -9.96
C GLY A 138 -12.39 -7.97 -9.08
N ALA A 139 -11.46 -8.85 -9.47
CA ALA A 139 -11.11 -10.06 -8.71
C ALA A 139 -10.56 -9.77 -7.30
N PHE A 140 -10.06 -8.55 -7.06
CA PHE A 140 -9.51 -8.10 -5.78
C PHE A 140 -10.45 -7.16 -5.03
N ARG A 141 -11.76 -7.23 -5.30
CA ARG A 141 -12.75 -6.40 -4.59
C ARG A 141 -12.63 -6.60 -3.08
N LEU A 142 -12.52 -5.49 -2.35
CA LEU A 142 -12.34 -5.47 -0.89
C LEU A 142 -11.06 -6.19 -0.42
N ALA A 143 -10.04 -6.25 -1.28
CA ALA A 143 -8.73 -6.77 -0.90
C ALA A 143 -8.11 -5.92 0.22
N LEU A 144 -7.61 -6.60 1.24
CA LEU A 144 -6.79 -6.06 2.32
C LEU A 144 -5.54 -6.93 2.42
N GLY A 145 -4.46 -6.36 2.95
CA GLY A 145 -3.20 -7.06 3.08
C GLY A 145 -2.02 -6.09 3.06
N TYR A 146 -0.88 -6.58 2.59
CA TYR A 146 0.35 -5.81 2.54
C TYR A 146 1.22 -6.27 1.37
N VAL A 147 2.21 -5.46 1.03
CA VAL A 147 3.26 -5.81 0.09
C VAL A 147 4.62 -5.63 0.75
N LEU A 148 5.48 -6.63 0.58
CA LEU A 148 6.89 -6.54 0.91
C LEU A 148 7.67 -6.15 -0.34
N VAL A 149 8.45 -5.08 -0.24
CA VAL A 149 9.21 -4.54 -1.36
C VAL A 149 10.70 -4.55 -1.05
N ARG A 150 11.49 -5.06 -1.99
CA ARG A 150 12.96 -5.07 -1.93
C ARG A 150 13.55 -4.50 -3.21
N THR A 151 14.51 -3.60 -3.09
CA THR A 151 15.22 -3.07 -4.27
C THR A 151 16.17 -4.15 -4.79
N HIS A 152 15.94 -4.60 -6.02
CA HIS A 152 16.79 -5.58 -6.69
C HIS A 152 18.01 -4.88 -7.32
N THR A 153 17.77 -3.83 -8.10
CA THR A 153 18.82 -2.97 -8.67
C THR A 153 18.40 -1.51 -8.57
N ARG A 154 19.40 -0.63 -8.51
CA ARG A 154 19.21 0.82 -8.57
C ARG A 154 20.42 1.45 -9.25
N ASN A 155 20.18 2.19 -10.31
CA ASN A 155 21.18 3.01 -10.98
C ASN A 155 21.10 4.44 -10.44
N THR A 156 22.08 4.83 -9.62
CA THR A 156 22.10 6.16 -8.99
C THR A 156 22.37 7.30 -9.96
N SER A 157 22.87 7.01 -11.17
CA SER A 157 23.16 8.03 -12.18
C SER A 157 21.94 8.34 -13.04
N SER A 158 21.16 7.32 -13.39
CA SER A 158 19.96 7.47 -14.23
C SER A 158 18.67 7.60 -13.43
N GLY A 159 18.65 7.09 -12.19
CA GLY A 159 17.48 6.98 -11.33
C GLY A 159 16.69 5.69 -11.52
N ASP A 160 17.00 4.89 -12.54
CA ASP A 160 16.27 3.67 -12.84
C ASP A 160 16.43 2.62 -11.73
N ALA A 161 15.35 1.91 -11.42
CA ALA A 161 15.34 0.88 -10.40
C ALA A 161 14.44 -0.30 -10.76
N VAL A 162 14.89 -1.49 -10.37
CA VAL A 162 14.04 -2.69 -10.37
C VAL A 162 13.79 -3.07 -8.92
N SER A 163 12.52 -3.25 -8.56
CA SER A 163 12.12 -3.67 -7.23
C SER A 163 11.29 -4.95 -7.27
N GLU A 164 11.59 -5.89 -6.38
CA GLU A 164 10.78 -7.09 -6.15
C GLU A 164 9.62 -6.73 -5.22
N TRP A 165 8.40 -7.08 -5.62
CA TRP A 165 7.17 -6.89 -4.86
C TRP A 165 6.56 -8.25 -4.55
N GLN A 166 6.31 -8.51 -3.26
CA GLN A 166 5.59 -9.69 -2.79
C GLN A 166 4.28 -9.25 -2.16
N LEU A 167 3.21 -9.39 -2.92
CA LEU A 167 1.86 -9.05 -2.53
C LEU A 167 1.27 -10.19 -1.69
N HIS A 168 0.78 -9.87 -0.50
CA HIS A 168 0.07 -10.79 0.38
C HIS A 168 -1.35 -10.24 0.59
N LEU A 169 -2.36 -10.99 0.16
CA LEU A 169 -3.76 -10.64 0.33
C LEU A 169 -4.42 -11.54 1.37
N ALA A 170 -5.17 -10.92 2.28
CA ALA A 170 -6.04 -11.60 3.23
C ALA A 170 -7.15 -12.38 2.50
N ALA A 171 -7.49 -13.56 3.01
CA ALA A 171 -8.55 -14.38 2.44
C ALA A 171 -9.92 -13.76 2.77
N ASN A 172 -10.59 -13.16 1.78
CA ASN A 172 -11.90 -12.56 2.03
C ASN A 172 -13.04 -13.51 1.63
N SER A 173 -13.53 -14.31 2.59
CA SER A 173 -14.62 -15.29 2.39
C SER A 173 -16.03 -14.67 2.34
N SER A 174 -16.19 -13.35 2.48
CA SER A 174 -17.52 -12.71 2.65
C SER A 174 -17.83 -11.53 1.73
N ALA A 175 -16.98 -11.21 0.76
CA ALA A 175 -17.05 -9.99 -0.03
C ALA A 175 -17.68 -10.13 -1.44
N GLN A 176 -18.52 -11.14 -1.69
CA GLN A 176 -19.32 -11.16 -2.92
C GLN A 176 -20.54 -10.25 -2.78
N ILE A 177 -20.43 -9.00 -3.24
CA ILE A 177 -21.60 -8.21 -3.60
C ILE A 177 -22.22 -8.89 -4.82
N ASP A 178 -23.47 -9.33 -4.67
CA ASP A 178 -24.29 -9.86 -5.74
C ASP A 178 -24.33 -8.87 -6.92
N PRO A 179 -23.76 -9.22 -8.09
CA PRO A 179 -23.74 -8.35 -9.26
C PRO A 179 -25.14 -8.04 -9.82
N SER A 180 -26.20 -8.69 -9.31
CA SER A 180 -27.59 -8.43 -9.69
C SER A 180 -28.30 -7.35 -8.87
N SER A 181 -27.67 -6.79 -7.82
CA SER A 181 -28.27 -5.78 -6.94
C SER A 181 -28.36 -4.38 -7.57
N THR A 182 -29.18 -4.27 -8.61
CA THR A 182 -29.58 -3.00 -9.21
C THR A 182 -30.61 -2.34 -8.30
N SER A 183 -30.17 -1.54 -7.32
CA SER A 183 -31.12 -0.69 -6.59
C SER A 183 -31.57 0.45 -7.51
N THR A 184 -32.82 0.38 -7.96
CA THR A 184 -33.50 1.52 -8.60
C THR A 184 -33.63 2.64 -7.56
N PRO A 185 -33.32 3.91 -7.88
CA PRO A 185 -33.50 5.01 -6.94
C PRO A 185 -35.00 5.16 -6.64
N SER A 186 -35.41 4.88 -5.39
CA SER A 186 -36.78 5.15 -4.96
C SER A 186 -36.96 6.65 -4.75
N SER A 187 -37.85 7.26 -5.53
CA SER A 187 -38.28 8.65 -5.40
C SER A 187 -39.33 8.77 -4.29
N GLY A 188 -38.89 8.75 -3.03
CA GLY A 188 -39.71 9.06 -1.87
C GLY A 188 -38.94 9.92 -0.86
N PRO A 189 -39.59 10.89 -0.18
CA PRO A 189 -38.89 11.72 0.80
C PRO A 189 -38.51 10.85 2.01
N SER A 190 -37.23 10.50 2.12
CA SER A 190 -36.71 9.76 3.27
C SER A 190 -36.53 10.71 4.46
N SER A 191 -37.48 10.71 5.39
CA SER A 191 -37.29 11.27 6.73
C SER A 191 -36.35 10.36 7.52
N ARG A 192 -35.04 10.56 7.36
CA ARG A 192 -34.02 9.89 8.19
C ARG A 192 -33.65 10.80 9.36
N THR A 193 -34.17 10.47 10.54
CA THR A 193 -33.61 10.92 11.81
C THR A 193 -32.18 10.39 11.90
N ALA A 194 -31.20 11.28 11.99
CA ALA A 194 -29.80 10.93 12.16
C ALA A 194 -29.62 10.18 13.49
N ALA A 195 -29.10 8.96 13.43
CA ALA A 195 -28.59 8.28 14.61
C ALA A 195 -27.32 9.02 15.09
N PRO A 196 -27.14 9.25 16.40
CA PRO A 196 -25.95 9.92 16.91
C PRO A 196 -24.71 9.05 16.66
N PHE A 197 -23.67 9.68 16.11
CA PHE A 197 -22.34 9.07 15.99
C PHE A 197 -21.85 8.61 17.37
N PRO A 198 -21.31 7.39 17.52
CA PRO A 198 -20.60 7.04 18.74
C PRO A 198 -19.34 7.88 18.82
N SER A 199 -19.32 8.80 19.80
CA SER A 199 -18.13 9.56 20.18
C SER A 199 -17.07 8.61 20.71
N PHE A 200 -16.18 8.15 19.83
CA PHE A 200 -14.98 7.42 20.22
C PHE A 200 -14.06 8.34 21.03
N HIS A 201 -13.71 7.88 22.22
CA HIS A 201 -12.93 8.60 23.21
C HIS A 201 -11.48 8.78 22.70
N PHE A 202 -11.20 9.93 22.09
CA PHE A 202 -9.92 10.33 21.46
C PHE A 202 -8.68 10.08 22.37
N SER A 203 -8.87 10.09 23.68
CA SER A 203 -7.81 9.90 24.68
C SER A 203 -7.19 8.50 24.70
N LEU A 204 -7.93 7.43 24.40
CA LEU A 204 -7.37 6.07 24.47
C LEU A 204 -6.51 5.72 23.24
N PHE A 205 -6.86 6.29 22.08
CA PHE A 205 -6.13 6.09 20.82
C PHE A 205 -4.73 6.73 20.89
N CYS A 206 -4.61 7.92 21.48
CA CYS A 206 -3.30 8.56 21.69
C CYS A 206 -2.38 7.78 22.63
N ILE A 207 -2.92 7.16 23.69
CA ILE A 207 -2.12 6.38 24.65
C ILE A 207 -1.61 5.08 24.01
N LEU A 208 -2.40 4.44 23.14
CA LEU A 208 -1.99 3.26 22.39
C LEU A 208 -0.87 3.59 21.38
N ILE A 209 -1.02 4.70 20.66
CA ILE A 209 0.02 5.19 19.73
C ILE A 209 1.33 5.51 20.48
N LEU A 210 1.26 6.14 21.66
CA LEU A 210 2.44 6.46 22.46
C LEU A 210 3.17 5.24 23.05
N HIS A 211 2.48 4.10 23.23
CA HIS A 211 3.12 2.84 23.68
C HIS A 211 3.77 2.06 22.55
N ILE A 212 3.29 2.23 21.31
CA ILE A 212 3.86 1.56 20.13
C ILE A 212 5.12 2.29 19.63
N ILE A 213 5.26 3.59 19.91
CA ILE A 213 6.36 4.45 19.42
C ILE A 213 7.57 4.52 20.39
N LYS A 214 7.53 3.84 21.54
CA LYS A 214 8.63 3.83 22.53
C LYS A 214 9.45 2.54 22.50
#